data_AF-A0A1G7NU43-F1
#
_entry.id   AF-A0A1G7NU43-F1
#
_cell.length_a   1.000
_cell.length_b   1.000
_cell.length_c   1.000
_cell.angle_alpha   90.00
_cell.angle_beta   90.00
_cell.angle_gamma   90.00
#
_symmetry.space_group_name_H-M   'P 1'
#
loop_
_entity.id
_entity.type
_entity.pdbx_description
1 polymer ?
#
loop_
_entity_poly.entity_id
_entity_poly.type
_entity_poly.pdbx_seq_one_letter_code
_entity_poly.pdbx_strand_id
1 'polypeptide(L)' 'MRQTLLFHLVSIVISWLAGFIIGMAFVTSGIFIGASILWIIRLGLLIIWVIGLIGAVNGERKPMPLIGEPAQNMFSGI' A
#
# COMPACT_ATOMS: atom_id res chain seq x y z
N MET A 1 -8.01 -17.59 -13.31
CA MET A 1 -7.68 -16.16 -13.18
C MET A 1 -8.11 -15.53 -11.85
N ARG A 2 -9.23 -15.92 -11.22
CA ARG A 2 -9.65 -15.38 -9.91
C ARG A 2 -8.80 -15.88 -8.72
N GLN A 3 -8.37 -17.15 -8.74
CA GLN A 3 -7.54 -17.75 -7.69
C GLN A 3 -6.10 -17.21 -7.67
N THR A 4 -5.51 -16.94 -8.85
CA THR A 4 -4.17 -16.35 -8.98
C THR A 4 -4.12 -14.90 -8.48
N LEU A 5 -5.21 -14.15 -8.65
CA LEU A 5 -5.34 -12.78 -8.14
C LEU A 5 -5.44 -12.75 -6.61
N LEU A 6 -6.25 -13.64 -6.01
CA LEU A 6 -6.34 -13.78 -4.56
C LEU A 6 -5.00 -14.22 -3.95
N PHE A 7 -4.32 -15.17 -4.58
CA PHE A 7 -2.97 -15.57 -4.16
C PHE A 7 -2.00 -14.39 -4.18
N HIS A 8 -2.02 -13.56 -5.24
CA HIS A 8 -1.17 -12.37 -5.30
C HIS A 8 -1.52 -11.34 -4.22
N LEU A 9 -2.80 -11.04 -3.98
CA LEU A 9 -3.21 -10.13 -2.92
C LEU A 9 -2.78 -10.63 -1.53
N VAL A 10 -2.98 -11.92 -1.26
CA VAL A 10 -2.53 -12.55 0.00
C VAL A 10 -1.01 -12.50 0.11
N SER A 11 -0.26 -12.78 -0.96
CA SER A 11 1.21 -12.73 -0.96
C SER A 11 1.75 -11.31 -0.71
N ILE A 12 1.07 -10.28 -1.23
CA ILE A 12 1.40 -8.87 -0.96
C ILE A 12 1.20 -8.59 0.53
N VAL A 13 0.04 -8.93 1.09
CA VAL A 13 -0.25 -8.71 2.51
C VAL A 13 0.75 -9.44 3.42
N ILE A 14 1.08 -10.70 3.13
CA ILE A 14 2.06 -11.48 3.88
C ILE A 14 3.46 -10.86 3.80
N SER A 15 3.89 -10.43 2.61
CA SER A 15 5.20 -9.81 2.41
C SER A 15 5.33 -8.50 3.20
N TRP A 16 4.25 -7.72 3.27
CA TRP A 16 4.19 -6.50 4.07
C TRP A 16 4.24 -6.78 5.57
N LEU A 17 3.51 -7.79 6.05
CA LEU A 17 3.54 -8.23 7.45
C LEU A 17 4.92 -8.77 7.86
N ALA A 18 5.57 -9.55 6.99
CA ALA A 18 6.92 -10.05 7.23
C ALA A 18 7.94 -8.90 7.27
N GLY A 19 7.86 -7.97 6.32
CA GLY A 19 8.67 -6.75 6.31
C GLY A 19 8.45 -5.87 7.53
N PHE A 20 7.24 -5.88 8.10
CA PHE A 20 6.93 -5.21 9.37
C PHE A 20 7.62 -5.83 10.56
N ILE A 21 7.49 -7.14 10.74
CA ILE A 21 8.09 -7.86 11.88
C ILE A 21 9.62 -7.71 11.84
N ILE A 22 10.22 -7.85 10.67
CA ILE A 22 11.66 -7.66 10.48
C ILE A 22 12.03 -6.21 10.77
N GLY A 23 11.30 -5.24 10.20
CA GLY A 23 11.53 -3.82 10.47
C GLY A 23 11.46 -3.47 11.95
N MET A 24 10.50 -4.02 12.68
CA MET A 24 10.36 -3.86 14.14
C MET A 24 11.52 -4.49 14.91
N ALA A 25 12.00 -5.66 14.49
CA ALA A 25 13.19 -6.28 15.08
C ALA A 25 14.46 -5.43 14.89
N PHE A 26 14.57 -4.70 13.77
CA PHE A 26 15.62 -3.70 13.57
C PHE A 26 15.38 -2.42 14.40
N VAL A 27 14.14 -1.99 14.62
CA VAL A 27 13.80 -0.85 15.49
C VAL A 27 14.28 -1.09 16.93
N THR A 28 14.11 -2.31 17.46
CA THR A 28 14.60 -2.68 18.79
C THR A 28 16.14 -2.63 18.92
N SER A 29 16.88 -2.55 17.81
CA SER A 29 18.35 -2.49 17.78
C SER A 29 18.95 -1.07 17.69
N GLY A 30 18.15 0.00 17.76
CA GLY A 30 18.65 1.35 18.12
C GLY A 30 18.84 2.38 16.98
N ILE A 31 18.27 2.17 15.80
CA ILE A 31 18.28 3.17 14.70
C ILE A 31 16.89 3.82 14.59
N PHE A 32 16.57 4.69 15.55
CA PHE A 32 15.18 4.99 15.93
C PHE A 32 14.42 5.99 15.04
N ILE A 33 15.09 6.95 14.40
CA ILE A 33 14.38 8.07 13.72
C ILE A 33 14.02 7.73 12.27
N GLY A 34 14.95 7.17 11.49
CA GLY A 34 14.71 6.85 10.08
C GLY A 34 13.69 5.73 9.88
N ALA A 35 13.74 4.69 10.71
CA ALA A 35 12.83 3.55 10.63
C ALA A 35 11.37 3.94 10.96
N SER A 36 11.17 4.81 11.95
CA SER A 36 9.84 5.26 12.39
C SER A 36 9.14 6.13 11.33
N ILE A 37 9.88 7.02 10.66
CA ILE A 37 9.33 7.87 9.60
C ILE A 37 8.92 7.03 8.38
N LEU A 38 9.79 6.09 7.96
CA LEU A 38 9.46 5.15 6.88
C LEU A 38 8.23 4.30 7.22
N TRP A 39 8.05 3.95 8.50
CA TRP A 39 6.88 3.24 9.00
C TRP A 39 5.58 4.04 8.83
N ILE A 40 5.58 5.32 9.22
CA ILE A 40 4.42 6.20 9.08
C ILE A 40 4.06 6.40 7.60
N ILE A 41 5.05 6.62 6.74
CA ILE A 41 4.83 6.77 5.29
C ILE A 41 4.22 5.50 4.70
N ARG A 42 4.76 4.33 5.04
CA ARG A 42 4.26 3.03 4.59
C ARG A 42 2.83 2.77 5.03
N LEU A 43 2.49 3.13 6.27
CA LEU A 43 1.12 3.01 6.77
C LEU A 43 0.15 3.93 6.01
N GLY A 44 0.54 5.17 5.73
CA GLY A 44 -0.26 6.10 4.91
C GLY A 44 -0.50 5.57 3.49
N LEU A 45 0.54 5.05 2.84
CA LEU A 45 0.43 4.42 1.52
C LEU A 45 -0.45 3.18 1.53
N LEU A 46 -0.40 2.37 2.59
CA LEU A 46 -1.26 1.20 2.76
C LEU A 46 -2.75 1.60 2.83
N ILE A 47 -3.07 2.65 3.59
CA ILE A 47 -4.45 3.16 3.71
C ILE A 47 -4.97 3.62 2.35
N ILE A 48 -4.17 4.41 1.62
CA ILE A 48 -4.52 4.89 0.26
C ILE A 48 -4.77 3.70 -0.68
N TRP A 49 -3.91 2.68 -0.63
CA TRP A 49 -4.05 1.48 -1.45
C TRP A 49 -5.30 0.66 -1.12
N VAL A 50 -5.62 0.47 0.17
CA VAL A 50 -6.84 -0.25 0.60
C VAL A 50 -8.08 0.45 0.10
N ILE A 51 -8.14 1.79 0.18
CA ILE A 51 -9.27 2.58 -0.33
C ILE A 51 -9.40 2.41 -1.85
N GLY A 52 -8.27 2.48 -2.58
CA GLY A 52 -8.25 2.23 -4.02
C GLY A 52 -8.70 0.81 -4.39
N LEU A 53 -8.28 -0.20 -3.63
CA LEU A 53 -8.67 -1.59 -3.83
C LEU A 53 -10.18 -1.79 -3.58
N ILE A 54 -10.73 -1.21 -2.52
CA ILE A 54 -12.17 -1.27 -2.23
C ILE A 54 -12.96 -0.64 -3.37
N GLY A 55 -12.55 0.54 -3.86
CA GLY A 55 -13.16 1.19 -5.02
C GLY A 55 -13.12 0.31 -6.27
N ALA A 56 -11.96 -0.29 -6.57
CA ALA A 56 -11.78 -1.17 -7.71
C ALA A 56 -12.63 -2.45 -7.64
N VAL A 57 -12.74 -3.07 -6.46
CA VAL A 57 -13.58 -4.25 -6.23
C VAL A 57 -15.07 -3.91 -6.36
N ASN A 58 -15.47 -2.72 -5.90
CA ASN A 58 -16.86 -2.24 -6.01
C ASN A 58 -17.21 -1.68 -7.40
N GLY A 59 -16.27 -1.66 -8.35
CA GLY A 59 -16.47 -1.07 -9.67
C GLY A 59 -16.64 0.45 -9.65
N GLU A 60 -16.32 1.11 -8.54
CA GLU A 60 -16.37 2.56 -8.43
C GLU A 60 -15.21 3.17 -9.22
N ARG A 61 -15.52 4.03 -10.19
CA ARG A 61 -14.51 4.80 -10.95
C ARG A 61 -14.04 6.05 -10.21
N LYS A 62 -14.13 6.06 -8.88
CA LYS A 62 -13.68 7.21 -8.11
C LYS A 62 -12.15 7.24 -8.11
N PRO A 63 -11.54 8.42 -8.35
CA PRO A 63 -10.10 8.56 -8.20
C PRO A 63 -9.67 8.18 -6.78
N MET A 64 -8.56 7.45 -6.67
CA MET A 64 -7.95 7.08 -5.39
C MET A 64 -7.63 8.35 -4.58
N PRO A 65 -7.83 8.36 -3.24
CA PRO A 65 -7.55 9.55 -2.44
C PRO A 65 -6.07 9.97 -2.53
N LEU A 66 -5.82 11.29 -2.44
CA LEU A 66 -4.51 11.97 -2.46
C LEU A 66 -3.72 11.89 -3.77
N ILE A 67 -3.77 10.77 -4.50
CA ILE A 67 -2.94 10.54 -5.69
C ILE A 67 -3.75 10.22 -6.96
N GLY A 68 -5.07 10.04 -6.85
CA GLY A 68 -5.93 9.68 -7.98
C GLY A 68 -6.09 10.78 -9.02
N GLU A 69 -6.36 12.03 -8.60
CA GLU A 69 -6.46 13.17 -9.51
C GLU A 69 -5.12 13.50 -10.21
N PRO A 70 -3.96 13.58 -9.50
CA PRO A 70 -2.66 13.75 -10.15
C PRO A 70 -2.35 12.63 -11.16
N ALA A 71 -2.66 11.38 -10.81
CA ALA A 71 -2.43 10.25 -11.70
C ALA A 71 -3.34 10.30 -12.94
N GLN A 72 -4.63 10.62 -12.79
CA GLN A 72 -5.54 10.78 -13.91
C GLN A 72 -5.12 11.92 -14.85
N ASN A 73 -4.64 13.04 -14.31
CA ASN A 73 -4.14 14.15 -15.11
C ASN A 73 -2.84 13.78 -15.86
N MET A 74 -1.92 13.06 -15.19
CA MET A 74 -0.67 12.60 -15.78
C MET A 74 -0.88 11.58 -16.90
N PHE A 75 -1.90 10.72 -16.76
CA PHE A 75 -2.24 9.68 -17.74
C PHE A 75 -3.45 10.04 -18.61
N SER A 76 -3.90 11.30 -18.62
CA SER A 76 -5.09 11.73 -19.37
C SER A 76 -4.99 11.54 -20.89
N GLY A 77 -3.77 11.37 -21.41
CA GLY A 77 -3.47 11.11 -22.82
C GLY A 77 -3.19 9.64 -23.17
N ILE A 78 -3.35 8.70 -22.23
CA ILE A 78 -3.21 7.25 -22.44
C ILE A 78 -4.58 6.59 -22.26
#